data_AF-A0A1B8HQM7-F1
#
_entry.id   AF-A0A1B8HQM7-F1
#
_cell.length_a   1.000
_cell.length_b   1.000
_cell.length_c   1.000
_cell.angle_alpha   90.00
_cell.angle_beta   90.00
_cell.angle_gamma   90.00
#
_symmetry.space_group_name_H-M   'P 1'
#
loop_
_entity.id
_entity.type
_entity.pdbx_description
1 polymer ?
#
loop_
_entity_poly.entity_id
_entity_poly.type
_entity_poly.pdbx_seq_one_letter_code
_entity_poly.pdbx_strand_id
1 'polypeptide(L)'
;MSQEEKVLNSISTEIESHSHICEQASDVIRSTDTSAAQNDSQRHLLEFDALLTHIRWDVMPHLIPDSEILFLVQTWLEQLHRPAYIERANVNKVVNNG
;
A
#
# COMPACT_ATOMS: atom_id res chain seq x y z
N MET A 1 22.50 -28.88 6.13
CA MET A 1 21.29 -28.41 5.43
C MET A 1 21.26 -28.94 4.02
N SER A 2 20.27 -29.77 3.71
CA SER A 2 20.03 -30.25 2.35
C SER A 2 19.59 -29.09 1.45
N GLN A 3 19.63 -29.31 0.14
CA GLN A 3 19.21 -28.32 -0.85
C GLN A 3 17.70 -28.03 -0.74
N GLU A 4 16.91 -29.02 -0.31
CA GLU A 4 15.48 -28.91 -0.04
C GLU A 4 15.19 -28.07 1.22
N GLU A 5 15.98 -28.23 2.29
CA GLU A 5 15.86 -27.41 3.50
C GLU A 5 16.20 -25.93 3.26
N LYS A 6 17.13 -25.63 2.34
CA LYS A 6 17.44 -24.26 1.94
C LYS A 6 16.28 -23.60 1.18
N VAL A 7 15.63 -24.35 0.28
CA VAL A 7 14.49 -23.85 -0.50
C VAL A 7 13.28 -23.62 0.41
N LEU A 8 12.97 -24.55 1.31
CA LEU A 8 11.89 -24.39 2.27
C LEU A 8 12.09 -23.18 3.20
N ASN A 9 13.31 -22.97 3.70
CA ASN A 9 13.60 -21.80 4.52
C ASN A 9 13.44 -20.50 3.74
N SER A 10 13.92 -20.44 2.48
CA SER A 10 13.76 -19.25 1.63
C SER A 10 12.29 -18.89 1.42
N ILE A 11 11.45 -19.88 1.10
CA ILE A 11 10.01 -19.71 0.90
C ILE A 11 9.33 -19.25 2.20
N SER A 12 9.69 -19.84 3.35
CA SER A 12 9.13 -19.45 4.64
C SER A 12 9.44 -17.99 4.97
N THR A 13 10.68 -17.56 4.74
CA THR A 13 11.10 -16.18 4.99
C THR A 13 10.42 -15.18 4.04
N GLU A 14 10.24 -15.54 2.77
CA GLU A 14 9.46 -14.73 1.83
C GLU A 14 8.00 -14.60 2.26
N ILE A 15 7.35 -15.69 2.66
CA ILE A 15 5.94 -15.68 3.12
C ILE A 15 5.79 -14.82 4.38
N GLU A 16 6.69 -14.97 5.35
CA GLU A 16 6.70 -14.16 6.57
C GLU A 16 6.88 -12.67 6.26
N SER A 17 7.78 -12.33 5.33
CA SER A 17 7.97 -10.94 4.90
C SER A 17 6.73 -10.34 4.22
N HIS A 18 6.06 -11.12 3.36
CA HIS A 18 4.81 -10.68 2.71
C HIS A 18 3.68 -10.51 3.73
N SER A 19 3.54 -11.43 4.68
CA SER A 19 2.54 -11.32 5.75
C SER A 19 2.75 -10.06 6.57
N HIS A 20 4.01 -9.77 6.92
CA HIS A 20 4.35 -8.60 7.71
C HIS A 20 4.04 -7.28 6.98
N ILE A 21 4.28 -7.19 5.67
CA ILE A 21 3.95 -5.99 4.88
C ILE A 21 2.43 -5.81 4.78
N CYS A 22 1.68 -6.90 4.58
CA CYS A 22 0.22 -6.85 4.57
C CYS A 22 -0.37 -6.42 5.92
N GLU A 23 0.22 -6.86 7.03
CA GLU A 23 -0.15 -6.44 8.38
C GLU A 23 0.11 -4.94 8.58
N GLN A 24 1.29 -4.45 8.19
CA GLN A 24 1.62 -3.02 8.27
C GLN A 24 0.66 -2.16 7.44
N ALA A 25 0.37 -2.56 6.20
CA ALA A 25 -0.60 -1.86 5.35
C ALA A 25 -2.00 -1.84 5.99
N SER A 26 -2.43 -2.95 6.60
CA SER A 26 -3.71 -3.04 7.29
C SER A 26 -3.78 -2.12 8.51
N ASP A 27 -2.68 -1.98 9.26
CA ASP A 27 -2.58 -1.09 10.40
C ASP A 27 -2.62 0.39 9.99
N VAL A 28 -1.97 0.76 8.89
CA VAL A 28 -2.07 2.11 8.32
C VAL A 28 -3.50 2.44 7.94
N ILE A 29 -4.20 1.55 7.22
CA ILE A 29 -5.61 1.75 6.86
C ILE A 29 -6.47 1.92 8.12
N ARG A 30 -6.33 1.01 9.10
CA ARG A 30 -7.15 1.01 10.32
C ARG A 30 -6.91 2.23 11.21
N SER A 31 -5.71 2.81 11.16
CA SER A 31 -5.34 4.02 11.91
C SER A 31 -5.64 5.32 11.17
N THR A 32 -6.04 5.24 9.89
CA THR A 32 -6.37 6.43 9.09
C THR A 32 -7.64 7.10 9.64
N ASP A 33 -7.53 8.37 10.00
CA ASP A 33 -8.70 9.18 10.36
C ASP A 33 -9.55 9.44 9.12
N THR A 34 -10.72 8.81 9.09
CA THR A 34 -11.70 8.90 8.00
C THR A 34 -12.92 9.73 8.39
N SER A 35 -12.89 10.41 9.55
CA SER A 35 -14.02 11.20 10.07
C SER A 35 -14.44 12.35 9.15
N ALA A 36 -13.53 12.85 8.31
CA ALA A 36 -13.80 13.88 7.32
C ALA A 36 -14.46 13.36 6.03
N ALA A 37 -14.57 12.05 5.84
CA ALA A 37 -15.16 11.46 4.64
C ALA A 37 -16.70 11.53 4.67
N GLN A 38 -17.29 12.03 3.59
CA GLN A 38 -18.74 12.17 3.43
C GLN A 38 -19.36 10.96 2.71
N ASN A 39 -18.54 10.07 2.14
CA ASN A 39 -18.94 8.84 1.46
C ASN A 39 -17.76 7.87 1.35
N ASP A 40 -18.06 6.64 0.93
CA ASP A 40 -17.09 5.56 0.81
C ASP A 40 -15.94 5.90 -0.16
N SER A 41 -16.21 6.62 -1.24
CA SER A 41 -15.18 7.08 -2.17
C SER A 41 -14.16 8.02 -1.53
N GLN A 42 -14.63 8.99 -0.74
CA GLN A 42 -13.74 9.88 0.01
C GLN A 42 -12.97 9.12 1.10
N ARG A 43 -13.63 8.15 1.75
CA ARG A 43 -12.99 7.29 2.75
C ARG A 43 -11.84 6.49 2.13
N HIS A 44 -12.08 5.79 1.02
CA HIS A 44 -11.04 5.04 0.33
C HIS A 44 -9.90 5.94 -0.13
N LEU A 45 -10.21 7.17 -0.57
CA LEU A 45 -9.18 8.11 -0.97
C LEU A 45 -8.24 8.48 0.19
N LEU A 46 -8.79 8.72 1.39
CA LEU A 46 -7.99 8.99 2.58
C LEU A 46 -7.12 7.79 2.96
N GLU A 47 -7.69 6.58 2.92
CA GLU A 47 -6.96 5.32 3.19
C GLU A 47 -5.82 5.09 2.18
N PHE A 48 -6.05 5.37 0.88
CA PHE A 48 -5.02 5.29 -0.15
C PHE A 48 -3.93 6.34 0.03
N ASP A 49 -4.29 7.60 0.32
CA ASP A 49 -3.32 8.66 0.53
C ASP A 49 -2.46 8.39 1.78
N ALA A 50 -3.02 7.79 2.83
CA ALA A 50 -2.28 7.35 4.02
C ALA A 50 -1.29 6.22 3.67
N LEU A 51 -1.71 5.20 2.93
CA LEU A 51 -0.83 4.12 2.46
C LEU A 51 0.31 4.63 1.57
N LEU A 52 0.01 5.50 0.61
CA LEU A 52 1.02 6.09 -0.27
C LEU A 52 2.05 6.91 0.51
N THR A 53 1.58 7.64 1.52
CA THR A 53 2.43 8.42 2.43
C THR A 53 3.35 7.49 3.22
N HIS A 54 2.81 6.44 3.84
CA HIS A 54 3.61 5.45 4.57
C HIS A 54 4.67 4.78 3.67
N ILE A 55 4.29 4.33 2.47
CA ILE A 55 5.22 3.72 1.53
C ILE A 55 6.35 4.69 1.16
N ARG A 56 6.01 5.95 0.89
CA ARG A 56 6.98 6.96 0.45
C ARG A 56 7.95 7.38 1.55
N TRP A 57 7.47 7.54 2.78
CA TRP A 57 8.25 8.14 3.86
C TRP A 57 8.88 7.12 4.80
N ASP A 58 8.22 6.00 5.05
CA ASP A 58 8.67 5.02 6.03
C ASP A 58 9.29 3.79 5.37
N VAL A 59 8.76 3.37 4.21
CA VAL A 59 9.18 2.12 3.57
C VAL A 59 10.31 2.36 2.55
N MET A 60 10.13 3.28 1.59
CA MET A 60 11.11 3.54 0.53
C MET A 60 12.53 3.83 1.03
N PRO A 61 12.77 4.68 2.05
CA PRO A 61 14.14 4.99 2.49
C PRO A 61 14.97 3.78 2.93
N HIS A 62 14.30 2.74 3.44
CA HIS A 62 14.94 1.50 3.87
C HIS A 62 15.22 0.53 2.71
N LEU A 63 14.64 0.79 1.53
CA LEU A 63 14.68 -0.09 0.35
C LEU A 63 15.53 0.45 -0.80
N ILE A 64 16.02 1.70 -0.69
CA ILE A 64 16.92 2.33 -1.67
C ILE A 64 18.16 1.47 -2.07
N PRO A 65 18.74 0.62 -1.20
CA PRO A 65 19.88 -0.22 -1.59
C PRO A 65 19.51 -1.40 -2.51
N ASP A 66 18.23 -1.77 -2.60
CA ASP A 66 17.77 -2.99 -3.27
C ASP A 66 16.93 -2.66 -4.53
N SER A 67 17.53 -2.87 -5.70
CA SER A 67 16.93 -2.55 -6.99
C SER A 67 15.70 -3.41 -7.34
N GLU A 68 15.62 -4.64 -6.84
CA GLU A 68 14.46 -5.52 -7.10
C GLU A 68 13.26 -5.10 -6.24
N ILE A 69 13.51 -4.71 -4.99
CA ILE A 69 12.46 -4.21 -4.10
C ILE A 69 11.95 -2.83 -4.57
N LEU A 70 12.84 -1.96 -5.09
CA LEU A 70 12.44 -0.68 -5.68
C LEU A 70 11.43 -0.87 -6.83
N PHE A 71 11.60 -1.89 -7.66
CA PHE A 71 10.67 -2.20 -8.75
C PHE A 71 9.28 -2.65 -8.23
N LEU A 72 9.25 -3.47 -7.17
CA LEU A 72 8.01 -3.89 -6.51
C LEU A 72 7.27 -2.70 -5.88
N VAL A 73 7.97 -1.83 -5.16
CA VAL A 73 7.40 -0.61 -4.58
C VAL A 73 6.85 0.31 -5.66
N GLN A 74 7.59 0.49 -6.77
CA GLN A 74 7.13 1.30 -7.90
C GLN A 74 5.85 0.72 -8.53
N THR A 75 5.78 -0.60 -8.66
CA THR A 75 4.57 -1.30 -9.11
C THR A 75 3.40 -1.07 -8.16
N TRP A 76 3.61 -1.13 -6.84
CA TRP A 76 2.55 -0.85 -5.86
C TRP A 76 2.06 0.60 -5.91
N LEU A 77 2.97 1.56 -6.08
CA LEU A 77 2.61 2.96 -6.26
C LEU A 77 1.73 3.17 -7.50
N GLU A 78 2.06 2.53 -8.62
CA GLU A 78 1.21 2.56 -9.83
C GLU A 78 -0.16 1.93 -9.60
N GLN A 79 -0.21 0.77 -8.92
CA GLN A 79 -1.46 0.07 -8.61
C GLN A 79 -2.36 0.84 -7.62
N LEU A 80 -1.79 1.64 -6.73
CA LEU A 80 -2.53 2.50 -5.80
C LEU A 80 -2.97 3.82 -6.43
N HIS A 81 -2.19 4.37 -7.37
CA HIS A 81 -2.53 5.59 -8.08
C HIS A 81 -3.82 5.48 -8.90
N ARG A 82 -4.08 4.32 -9.52
CA ARG A 82 -5.23 4.14 -10.40
C ARG A 82 -6.58 4.13 -9.64
N PRO A 83 -6.76 3.38 -8.54
CA PRO A 83 -7.91 3.50 -7.66
C PRO A 83 -8.06 4.90 -7.07
N ALA A 84 -6.99 5.51 -6.57
CA ALA A 84 -7.03 6.87 -6.03
C ALA A 84 -7.50 7.90 -7.08
N TYR A 85 -7.07 7.76 -8.34
CA TYR A 85 -7.53 8.59 -9.44
C TYR A 85 -9.04 8.41 -9.72
N ILE A 86 -9.53 7.17 -9.72
CA ILE A 86 -10.95 6.87 -9.90
C ILE A 86 -11.77 7.47 -8.77
N GLU A 87 -11.33 7.31 -7.52
CA GLU A 87 -12.04 7.87 -6.36
C GLU A 87 -12.06 9.40 -6.41
N ARG A 88 -10.93 10.07 -6.74
CA ARG A 88 -10.90 11.53 -6.97
C ARG A 88 -11.87 11.98 -8.06
N ALA A 89 -11.98 11.22 -9.15
CA ALA A 89 -12.92 11.53 -10.22
C ALA A 89 -14.39 11.41 -9.77
N ASN A 90 -14.70 10.45 -8.88
CA ASN A 90 -16.02 10.30 -8.30
C ASN A 90 -16.35 11.43 -7.30
N VAL A 91 -15.40 11.85 -6.47
CA VAL A 91 -15.56 13.01 -5.58
C VAL A 91 -15.90 14.28 -6.37
N ASN A 92 -15.18 14.54 -7.47
CA ASN A 92 -15.43 15.71 -8.31
C ASN A 92 -16.82 15.68 -8.99
N LYS A 93 -17.41 14.51 -9.23
CA LYS A 93 -18.79 14.40 -9.76
C LYS A 93 -19.84 14.73 -8.71
N VAL A 94 -19.60 14.43 -7.43
CA VAL A 94 -20.52 14.76 -6.34
C VAL A 94 -20.52 16.28 -6.09
N VAL A 95 -19.36 16.92 -6.13
CA VAL A 95 -19.22 18.37 -5.92
C VAL A 95 -19.83 19.20 -7.06
N ASN A 96 -19.84 18.69 -8.30
CA ASN A 96 -20.38 19.42 -9.46
C ASN A 96 -21.89 19.21 -9.71
N ASN A 97 -22.56 18.35 -8.93
CA ASN A 97 -23.99 18.06 -9.05
C ASN A 97 -24.81 18.49 -7.82
N GLY A 98 -24.20 19.22 -6.87
CA GLY A 98 -24.87 19.85 -5.72
C GLY A 98 -24.88 21.37 -5.86
#